data_AF-A0A225UU23-F1
#
_entry.id   AF-A0A225UU23-F1
#
_cell.length_a   1.000
_cell.length_b   1.000
_cell.length_c   1.000
_cell.angle_alpha   90.00
_cell.angle_beta   90.00
_cell.angle_gamma   90.00
#
_symmetry.space_group_name_H-M   'P 1'
#
loop_
_entity.id
_entity.type
_entity.pdbx_description
1 polymer ?
#
loop_
_entity_poly.entity_id
_entity_poly.type
_entity_poly.pdbx_seq_one_letter_code
_entity_poly.pdbx_strand_id
1 'polypeptide(L)'
;MFRSKNSLVERWVKADKSDEFVLKKLKLTGLAGNALKRNKNYVFFENFVKMRDTNRVNTWLANDVPTYDVWKTLGFDHVRTMKDLGKIGDSDAYKLYMRYAYAFDDRVHTKFDQNNVIPTVISSEASWAEKLSRTATWITKVRSDTYVKMALGLNNLPKDGKELSTNYQFYMYFKLATMPIQRKVAEKTIANYLMNAPLHVKLTPEALEKTNNLQAYLHLDIVAKLSRASKE
;
A
#
# COMPACT_ATOMS: atom_id res chain seq x y z
N MET A 1 -40.09 -4.73 22.81
CA MET A 1 -39.57 -3.91 21.68
C MET A 1 -38.71 -4.78 20.77
N PHE A 2 -39.21 -5.16 19.59
CA PHE A 2 -38.42 -5.93 18.62
C PHE A 2 -37.34 -5.02 18.02
N ARG A 3 -36.07 -5.33 18.26
CA ARG A 3 -34.94 -4.56 17.74
C ARG A 3 -34.66 -4.97 16.29
N SER A 4 -34.47 -4.00 15.40
CA SER A 4 -34.10 -4.29 14.01
C SER A 4 -32.73 -4.97 13.93
N LYS A 5 -32.51 -5.81 12.92
CA LYS A 5 -31.20 -6.45 12.68
C LYS A 5 -30.08 -5.42 12.45
N ASN A 6 -30.39 -4.26 11.87
CA ASN A 6 -29.43 -3.16 11.72
C ASN A 6 -28.93 -2.64 13.08
N SER A 7 -29.83 -2.46 14.05
CA SER A 7 -29.43 -2.06 15.41
C SER A 7 -28.57 -3.12 16.13
N LEU A 8 -28.69 -4.40 15.76
CA LEU A 8 -27.85 -5.47 16.29
C LEU A 8 -26.45 -5.42 15.68
N VAL A 9 -26.37 -5.21 14.36
CA VAL A 9 -25.10 -5.04 13.64
C VAL A 9 -24.27 -3.91 14.26
N GLU A 10 -24.86 -2.73 14.48
CA GLU A 10 -24.17 -1.60 15.12
C GLU A 10 -23.60 -1.95 16.50
N ARG A 11 -24.36 -2.68 17.32
CA ARG A 11 -23.90 -3.12 18.64
C ARG A 11 -22.78 -4.14 18.55
N TRP A 12 -22.85 -5.07 17.60
CA TRP A 12 -21.79 -6.06 17.40
C TRP A 12 -20.49 -5.40 16.94
N VAL A 13 -20.57 -4.37 16.09
CA VAL A 13 -19.41 -3.56 15.70
C VAL A 13 -18.83 -2.83 16.91
N LYS A 14 -19.66 -2.14 17.70
CA LYS A 14 -19.20 -1.41 18.89
C LYS A 14 -18.57 -2.32 19.96
N ALA A 15 -19.03 -3.57 20.04
CA ALA A 15 -18.53 -4.57 20.97
C ALA A 15 -17.44 -5.47 20.37
N ASP A 16 -16.84 -5.09 19.24
CA ASP A 16 -15.77 -5.78 18.51
C ASP A 16 -15.97 -7.29 18.40
N LYS A 17 -17.17 -7.70 17.94
CA LYS A 17 -17.49 -9.12 17.79
C LYS A 17 -16.76 -9.75 16.61
N SER A 18 -16.44 -11.03 16.72
CA SER A 18 -15.78 -11.78 15.65
C SER A 18 -16.76 -12.17 14.53
N ASP A 19 -16.23 -12.48 13.36
CA ASP A 19 -17.02 -12.95 12.22
C ASP A 19 -17.77 -14.24 12.57
N GLU A 20 -17.14 -15.18 13.29
CA GLU A 20 -17.76 -16.42 13.74
C GLU A 20 -18.95 -16.15 14.66
N PHE A 21 -18.83 -15.19 15.58
CA PHE A 21 -19.92 -14.80 16.46
C PHE A 21 -21.11 -14.28 15.65
N VAL A 22 -20.87 -13.38 14.71
CA VAL A 22 -21.94 -12.75 13.92
C VAL A 22 -22.58 -13.76 12.95
N LEU A 23 -21.78 -14.60 12.28
CA LEU A 23 -22.27 -15.69 11.43
C LEU A 23 -23.17 -16.64 12.22
N LYS A 24 -22.77 -17.02 13.45
CA LYS A 24 -23.60 -17.85 14.33
C LYS A 24 -24.91 -17.16 14.70
N LYS A 25 -24.88 -15.88 15.07
CA LYS A 25 -26.09 -15.12 15.42
C LYS A 25 -27.02 -14.90 14.23
N LEU A 26 -26.47 -14.82 13.02
CA LEU A 26 -27.23 -14.68 11.78
C LEU A 26 -27.67 -16.02 11.18
N LYS A 27 -27.34 -17.15 11.82
CA LYS A 27 -27.62 -18.52 11.34
C LYS A 27 -27.02 -18.78 9.95
N LEU A 28 -25.79 -18.30 9.76
CA LEU A 28 -25.00 -18.46 8.53
C LEU A 28 -23.86 -19.48 8.69
N THR A 29 -23.69 -20.05 9.89
CA THR A 29 -22.67 -21.07 10.15
C THR A 29 -22.82 -22.27 9.20
N GLY A 30 -21.71 -22.70 8.60
CA GLY A 30 -21.68 -23.83 7.67
C GLY A 30 -22.10 -23.48 6.23
N LEU A 31 -22.58 -22.26 5.95
CA LEU A 31 -22.85 -21.81 4.59
C LEU A 31 -21.57 -21.25 3.96
N ALA A 32 -21.36 -21.55 2.67
CA ALA A 32 -20.24 -21.03 1.88
C ALA A 32 -20.67 -20.69 0.45
N GLY A 33 -19.83 -19.94 -0.25
CA GLY A 33 -20.01 -19.59 -1.66
C GLY A 33 -21.40 -19.03 -1.98
N ASN A 34 -22.05 -19.60 -3.00
CA ASN A 34 -23.37 -19.16 -3.44
C ASN A 34 -24.47 -19.40 -2.40
N ALA A 35 -24.37 -20.47 -1.59
CA ALA A 35 -25.36 -20.78 -0.56
C ALA A 35 -25.36 -19.71 0.55
N LEU A 36 -24.17 -19.21 0.92
CA LEU A 36 -24.02 -18.10 1.85
C LEU A 36 -24.61 -16.81 1.25
N LYS A 37 -24.19 -16.44 0.04
CA LYS A 37 -24.56 -15.18 -0.61
C LYS A 37 -26.06 -15.05 -0.90
N ARG A 38 -26.77 -16.15 -1.17
CA ARG A 38 -28.22 -16.15 -1.41
C ARG A 38 -29.06 -16.11 -0.14
N ASN A 39 -28.46 -16.27 1.04
CA ASN A 39 -29.21 -16.23 2.29
C ASN A 39 -29.66 -14.80 2.61
N LYS A 40 -30.95 -14.59 2.90
CA LYS A 40 -31.50 -13.28 3.26
C LYS A 40 -30.82 -12.60 4.46
N ASN A 41 -30.13 -13.35 5.32
CA ASN A 41 -29.40 -12.80 6.45
C ASN A 41 -27.97 -12.34 6.09
N TYR A 42 -27.44 -12.73 4.93
CA TYR A 42 -26.08 -12.41 4.50
C TYR A 42 -25.86 -10.91 4.38
N VAL A 43 -26.85 -10.15 3.92
CA VAL A 43 -26.78 -8.67 3.83
C VAL A 43 -26.44 -8.01 5.18
N PHE A 44 -26.86 -8.60 6.31
CA PHE A 44 -26.53 -8.06 7.64
C PHE A 44 -25.10 -8.41 8.05
N PHE A 45 -24.58 -9.55 7.60
CA PHE A 45 -23.18 -9.91 7.79
C PHE A 45 -22.26 -9.00 6.94
N GLU A 46 -22.62 -8.77 5.67
CA GLU A 46 -21.89 -7.83 4.81
C GLU A 46 -21.89 -6.42 5.41
N ASN A 47 -23.05 -5.95 5.90
CA ASN A 47 -23.13 -4.66 6.57
C ASN A 47 -22.26 -4.62 7.84
N PHE A 48 -22.25 -5.70 8.63
CA PHE A 48 -21.39 -5.82 9.80
C PHE A 48 -19.90 -5.66 9.45
N VAL A 49 -19.41 -6.43 8.47
CA VAL A 49 -18.01 -6.35 8.01
C VAL A 49 -17.69 -4.94 7.51
N LYS A 50 -18.54 -4.36 6.66
CA LYS A 50 -18.36 -3.01 6.12
C LYS A 50 -18.29 -1.95 7.21
N MET A 51 -19.18 -2.00 8.19
CA MET A 51 -19.23 -1.04 9.30
C MET A 51 -18.02 -1.20 10.23
N ARG A 52 -17.65 -2.43 10.57
CA ARG A 52 -16.46 -2.71 11.38
C ARG A 52 -15.21 -2.14 10.72
N ASP A 53 -15.00 -2.44 9.45
CA ASP A 53 -13.81 -2.02 8.71
C ASP A 53 -13.75 -0.49 8.55
N THR A 54 -14.90 0.15 8.34
CA THR A 54 -15.00 1.61 8.30
C THR A 54 -14.66 2.23 9.65
N ASN A 55 -15.16 1.67 10.75
CA ASN A 55 -14.80 2.12 12.09
C ASN A 55 -13.31 1.94 12.39
N ARG A 56 -12.70 0.82 11.99
CA ARG A 56 -11.25 0.58 12.15
C ARG A 56 -10.44 1.65 11.41
N VAL A 57 -10.75 1.91 10.14
CA VAL A 57 -10.09 2.97 9.35
C VAL A 57 -10.25 4.33 10.01
N ASN A 58 -11.46 4.71 10.41
CA ASN A 58 -11.72 6.00 11.05
C ASN A 58 -10.98 6.14 12.38
N THR A 59 -10.94 5.09 13.20
CA THR A 59 -10.19 5.08 14.46
C THR A 59 -8.69 5.22 14.21
N TRP A 60 -8.12 4.48 13.26
CA TRP A 60 -6.71 4.61 12.93
C TRP A 60 -6.37 6.00 12.40
N LEU A 61 -7.23 6.60 11.57
CA LEU A 61 -7.05 7.97 11.07
C LEU A 61 -7.14 9.00 12.20
N ALA A 62 -8.13 8.88 13.07
CA ALA A 62 -8.35 9.82 14.18
C ALA A 62 -7.18 9.82 15.18
N ASN A 63 -6.49 8.68 15.31
CA ASN A 63 -5.33 8.52 16.20
C ASN A 63 -3.99 8.65 15.47
N ASP A 64 -3.97 9.08 14.21
CA ASP A 64 -2.74 9.24 13.42
C ASP A 64 -1.85 7.99 13.38
N VAL A 65 -2.45 6.80 13.41
CA VAL A 65 -1.70 5.54 13.51
C VAL A 65 -0.76 5.39 12.31
N PRO A 66 0.55 5.16 12.50
CA PRO A 66 1.45 5.00 11.36
C PRO A 66 1.02 3.83 10.46
N THR A 67 1.17 3.99 9.13
CA THR A 67 0.76 2.96 8.16
C THR A 67 1.46 1.62 8.40
N TYR A 68 2.73 1.65 8.81
CA TYR A 68 3.50 0.45 9.13
C TYR A 68 2.99 -0.26 10.40
N ASP A 69 2.39 0.45 11.35
CA ASP A 69 1.78 -0.17 12.53
C ASP A 69 0.45 -0.83 12.19
N VAL A 70 -0.35 -0.22 11.30
CA VAL A 70 -1.55 -0.87 10.75
C VAL A 70 -1.17 -2.12 9.94
N TRP A 71 -0.09 -2.07 9.17
CA TRP A 71 0.47 -3.22 8.46
C TRP A 71 0.81 -4.38 9.40
N LYS A 72 1.54 -4.10 10.50
CA LYS A 72 1.88 -5.09 11.54
C LYS A 72 0.61 -5.60 12.25
N THR A 73 -0.32 -4.71 12.61
CA THR A 73 -1.59 -5.04 13.27
C THR A 73 -2.44 -6.01 12.44
N LEU A 74 -2.34 -5.94 11.12
CA LEU A 74 -3.03 -6.83 10.20
C LEU A 74 -2.27 -8.14 9.94
N GLY A 75 -1.18 -8.39 10.67
CA GLY A 75 -0.40 -9.62 10.60
C GLY A 75 0.51 -9.71 9.37
N PHE A 76 0.86 -8.58 8.75
CA PHE A 76 1.72 -8.56 7.57
C PHE A 76 3.21 -8.34 7.91
N ASP A 77 3.57 -8.48 9.18
CA ASP A 77 4.93 -8.41 9.67
C ASP A 77 5.87 -9.41 8.98
N HIS A 78 5.39 -10.56 8.52
CA HIS A 78 6.15 -11.57 7.79
C HIS A 78 6.23 -11.33 6.27
N VAL A 79 5.48 -10.36 5.73
CA VAL A 79 5.42 -10.09 4.29
C VAL A 79 6.64 -9.28 3.90
N ARG A 80 7.55 -9.92 3.15
CA ARG A 80 8.83 -9.32 2.77
C ARG A 80 8.95 -9.12 1.26
N THR A 81 8.40 -10.03 0.47
CA THR A 81 8.68 -10.11 -0.98
C THR A 81 7.47 -9.77 -1.85
N MET A 82 7.72 -9.52 -3.14
CA MET A 82 6.65 -9.40 -4.14
C MET A 82 5.80 -10.67 -4.24
N LYS A 83 6.41 -11.85 -4.05
CA LYS A 83 5.71 -13.12 -4.01
C LYS A 83 4.76 -13.20 -2.81
N ASP A 84 5.18 -12.71 -1.64
CA ASP A 84 4.34 -12.70 -0.43
C ASP A 84 3.20 -11.69 -0.56
N LEU A 85 3.47 -10.52 -1.14
CA LEU A 85 2.43 -9.57 -1.53
C LEU A 85 1.39 -10.21 -2.46
N GLY A 86 1.84 -10.98 -3.46
CA GLY A 86 0.95 -11.72 -4.35
C GLY A 86 0.05 -12.74 -3.64
N LYS A 87 0.50 -13.35 -2.54
CA LYS A 87 -0.32 -14.28 -1.74
C LYS A 87 -1.41 -13.57 -0.94
N ILE A 88 -1.18 -12.33 -0.52
CA ILE A 88 -2.12 -11.58 0.33
C ILE A 88 -2.97 -10.57 -0.45
N GLY A 89 -2.66 -10.31 -1.72
CA GLY A 89 -3.24 -9.22 -2.50
C GLY A 89 -4.77 -9.22 -2.58
N ASP A 90 -5.38 -10.39 -2.58
CA ASP A 90 -6.85 -10.56 -2.61
C ASP A 90 -7.49 -10.72 -1.23
N SER A 91 -6.69 -10.76 -0.16
CA SER A 91 -7.20 -10.92 1.21
C SER A 91 -7.96 -9.67 1.68
N ASP A 92 -8.98 -9.87 2.51
CA ASP A 92 -9.75 -8.77 3.09
C ASP A 92 -8.89 -7.89 4.01
N ALA A 93 -7.92 -8.48 4.71
CA ALA A 93 -6.95 -7.74 5.51
C ALA A 93 -6.10 -6.79 4.66
N TYR A 94 -5.64 -7.23 3.48
CA TYR A 94 -4.83 -6.37 2.61
C TYR A 94 -5.68 -5.26 1.99
N LYS A 95 -6.93 -5.56 1.59
CA LYS A 95 -7.89 -4.55 1.13
C LYS A 95 -8.19 -3.51 2.22
N LEU A 96 -8.32 -3.94 3.48
CA LEU A 96 -8.49 -3.05 4.63
C LEU A 96 -7.25 -2.15 4.83
N TYR A 97 -6.05 -2.72 4.76
CA TYR A 97 -4.80 -1.94 4.78
C TYR A 97 -4.79 -0.89 3.67
N MET A 98 -5.07 -1.27 2.42
CA MET A 98 -5.06 -0.33 1.29
C MET A 98 -6.09 0.79 1.46
N ARG A 99 -7.30 0.48 1.95
CA ARG A 99 -8.31 1.52 2.29
C ARG A 99 -7.75 2.51 3.31
N TYR A 100 -7.06 2.03 4.34
CA TYR A 100 -6.42 2.89 5.33
C TYR A 100 -5.29 3.73 4.71
N ALA A 101 -4.36 3.11 3.98
CA ALA A 101 -3.23 3.78 3.35
C ALA A 101 -3.67 4.87 2.36
N TYR A 102 -4.74 4.65 1.59
CA TYR A 102 -5.33 5.67 0.73
C TYR A 102 -5.87 6.86 1.51
N ALA A 103 -6.66 6.62 2.56
CA ALA A 103 -7.26 7.69 3.34
C ALA A 103 -6.20 8.50 4.12
N PHE A 104 -5.17 7.81 4.64
CA PHE A 104 -4.04 8.45 5.28
C PHE A 104 -3.29 9.37 4.31
N ASP A 105 -2.97 8.86 3.12
CA ASP A 105 -2.28 9.62 2.08
C ASP A 105 -3.11 10.80 1.56
N ASP A 106 -4.41 10.63 1.32
CA ASP A 106 -5.33 11.72 0.93
C ASP A 106 -5.31 12.87 1.95
N ARG A 107 -5.29 12.54 3.25
CA ARG A 107 -5.22 13.54 4.32
C ARG A 107 -3.88 14.26 4.35
N VAL A 108 -2.76 13.53 4.19
CA VAL A 108 -1.42 14.12 4.15
C VAL A 108 -1.27 15.03 2.92
N HIS A 109 -1.74 14.55 1.76
CA HIS A 109 -1.73 15.33 0.52
C HIS A 109 -2.57 16.59 0.61
N THR A 110 -3.75 16.53 1.22
CA THR A 110 -4.60 17.72 1.42
C THR A 110 -3.85 18.79 2.24
N LYS A 111 -3.13 18.39 3.30
CA LYS A 111 -2.30 19.31 4.09
C LYS A 111 -1.11 19.85 3.29
N PHE A 112 -0.52 19.04 2.44
CA PHE A 112 0.55 19.47 1.53
C PHE A 112 0.06 20.53 0.54
N ASP A 113 -1.03 20.26 -0.18
CA ASP A 113 -1.56 21.18 -1.20
C ASP A 113 -2.08 22.50 -0.61
N GLN A 114 -2.78 22.42 0.53
CA GLN A 114 -3.45 23.60 1.10
C GLN A 114 -2.53 24.45 1.97
N ASN A 115 -1.59 23.82 2.68
CA ASN A 115 -0.82 24.48 3.74
C ASN A 115 0.70 24.32 3.56
N ASN A 116 1.18 23.76 2.44
CA ASN A 116 2.59 23.44 2.20
C ASN A 116 3.23 22.61 3.32
N VAL A 117 2.43 21.81 4.04
CA VAL A 117 2.94 20.92 5.09
C VAL A 117 3.71 19.79 4.44
N ILE A 118 4.99 19.65 4.82
CA ILE A 118 5.85 18.58 4.31
C ILE A 118 5.23 17.22 4.67
N PRO A 119 5.05 16.31 3.69
CA PRO A 119 4.55 14.98 3.97
C PRO A 119 5.44 14.24 4.96
N THR A 120 4.83 13.50 5.89
CA THR A 120 5.59 12.63 6.79
C THR A 120 6.39 11.62 5.98
N VAL A 121 7.71 11.61 6.21
CA VAL A 121 8.63 10.67 5.55
C VAL A 121 8.25 9.24 5.93
N ILE A 122 8.26 8.33 4.95
CA ILE A 122 8.05 6.92 5.20
C ILE A 122 9.08 6.39 6.20
N SER A 123 8.59 5.77 7.29
CA SER A 123 9.44 5.29 8.38
C SER A 123 10.46 4.26 7.88
N SER A 124 11.63 4.23 8.50
CA SER A 124 12.59 3.13 8.35
C SER A 124 12.03 1.80 8.87
N GLU A 125 11.03 1.83 9.75
CA GLU A 125 10.35 0.63 10.25
C GLU A 125 9.38 -0.01 9.25
N ALA A 126 9.00 0.72 8.20
CA ALA A 126 8.18 0.16 7.14
C ALA A 126 8.96 -0.94 6.40
N SER A 127 8.34 -2.10 6.26
CA SER A 127 8.89 -3.20 5.48
C SER A 127 8.97 -2.82 4.00
N TRP A 128 9.83 -3.50 3.23
CA TRP A 128 9.91 -3.29 1.79
C TRP A 128 8.54 -3.44 1.10
N ALA A 129 7.76 -4.44 1.51
CA ALA A 129 6.43 -4.71 0.98
C ALA A 129 5.42 -3.58 1.30
N GLU A 130 5.44 -3.05 2.53
CA GLU A 130 4.61 -1.92 2.94
C GLU A 130 4.93 -0.67 2.10
N LYS A 131 6.22 -0.37 1.93
CA LYS A 131 6.69 0.76 1.12
C LYS A 131 6.28 0.62 -0.34
N LEU A 132 6.33 -0.60 -0.90
CA LEU A 132 5.84 -0.86 -2.25
C LEU A 132 4.33 -0.63 -2.36
N SER A 133 3.54 -1.12 -1.40
CA SER A 133 2.09 -0.90 -1.37
C SER A 133 1.74 0.59 -1.25
N ARG A 134 2.48 1.37 -0.46
CA ARG A 134 2.34 2.83 -0.40
C ARG A 134 2.75 3.51 -1.70
N THR A 135 3.74 2.99 -2.39
CA THR A 135 4.11 3.53 -3.71
C THR A 135 2.98 3.31 -4.72
N ALA A 136 2.32 2.15 -4.67
CA ALA A 136 1.15 1.88 -5.49
C ALA A 136 0.00 2.85 -5.21
N THR A 137 -0.24 3.27 -3.95
CA THR A 137 -1.27 4.28 -3.66
C THR A 137 -0.96 5.61 -4.35
N TRP A 138 0.31 6.05 -4.34
CA TRP A 138 0.72 7.29 -5.01
C TRP A 138 0.56 7.24 -6.53
N ILE A 139 0.85 6.09 -7.14
CA ILE A 139 0.66 5.86 -8.58
C ILE A 139 -0.83 5.95 -8.91
N THR A 140 -1.69 5.23 -8.18
CA THR A 140 -3.14 5.21 -8.43
C THR A 140 -3.79 6.58 -8.21
N LYS A 141 -3.30 7.34 -7.23
CA LYS A 141 -3.79 8.71 -6.94
C LYS A 141 -3.13 9.79 -7.79
N VAL A 142 -2.22 9.42 -8.69
CA VAL A 142 -1.51 10.35 -9.59
C VAL A 142 -0.85 11.48 -8.80
N ARG A 143 -0.16 11.12 -7.70
CA ARG A 143 0.52 12.10 -6.85
C ARG A 143 1.64 12.81 -7.60
N SER A 144 1.93 14.05 -7.22
CA SER A 144 2.98 14.82 -7.86
C SER A 144 4.38 14.24 -7.57
N ASP A 145 5.30 14.44 -8.51
CA ASP A 145 6.71 14.07 -8.36
C ASP A 145 7.35 14.66 -7.10
N THR A 146 7.05 15.93 -6.83
CA THR A 146 7.51 16.66 -5.64
C THR A 146 6.99 16.02 -4.36
N TYR A 147 5.70 15.72 -4.29
CA TYR A 147 5.09 15.08 -3.12
C TYR A 147 5.74 13.74 -2.81
N VAL A 148 5.91 12.88 -3.82
CA VAL A 148 6.48 11.54 -3.64
C VAL A 148 7.95 11.62 -3.22
N LYS A 149 8.73 12.54 -3.79
CA LYS A 149 10.12 12.78 -3.34
C LYS A 149 10.20 13.16 -1.86
N MET A 150 9.32 14.05 -1.41
CA MET A 150 9.28 14.48 0.00
C MET A 150 8.82 13.35 0.92
N ALA A 151 7.77 12.62 0.56
CA ALA A 151 7.27 11.47 1.32
C ALA A 151 8.30 10.34 1.44
N LEU A 152 9.26 10.25 0.51
CA LEU A 152 10.38 9.31 0.55
C LEU A 152 11.65 9.86 1.21
N GLY A 153 11.65 11.14 1.62
CA GLY A 153 12.80 11.81 2.22
C GLY A 153 13.96 12.11 1.25
N LEU A 154 13.66 12.21 -0.06
CA LEU A 154 14.66 12.37 -1.12
C LEU A 154 14.86 13.82 -1.56
N ASN A 155 14.05 14.75 -1.06
CA ASN A 155 14.07 16.15 -1.49
C ASN A 155 15.37 16.88 -1.11
N ASN A 156 15.94 16.59 0.07
CA ASN A 156 17.09 17.33 0.61
C ASN A 156 18.44 16.59 0.50
N LEU A 157 18.46 15.41 -0.11
CA LEU A 157 19.69 14.65 -0.29
C LEU A 157 20.48 15.18 -1.52
N PRO A 158 21.82 15.23 -1.49
CA PRO A 158 22.62 15.41 -2.69
C PRO A 158 22.39 14.22 -3.65
N LYS A 159 22.74 14.36 -4.93
CA LYS A 159 22.46 13.33 -5.95
C LYS A 159 22.95 11.93 -5.50
N ASP A 160 24.20 11.85 -5.08
CA ASP A 160 24.82 10.61 -4.62
C ASP A 160 24.13 10.08 -3.34
N GLY A 161 23.71 10.98 -2.45
CA GLY A 161 22.93 10.62 -1.26
C GLY A 161 21.53 10.07 -1.58
N LYS A 162 20.90 10.51 -2.67
CA LYS A 162 19.62 9.93 -3.13
C LYS A 162 19.82 8.52 -3.61
N GLU A 163 20.84 8.27 -4.43
CA GLU A 163 21.11 6.95 -5.02
C GLU A 163 21.48 5.90 -3.96
N LEU A 164 22.07 6.33 -2.83
CA LEU A 164 22.37 5.49 -1.67
C LEU A 164 21.15 5.24 -0.75
N SER A 165 20.07 6.00 -0.90
CA SER A 165 18.89 5.84 -0.04
C SER A 165 18.15 4.55 -0.37
N THR A 166 17.83 3.77 0.67
CA THR A 166 16.97 2.57 0.53
C THR A 166 15.58 2.90 -0.01
N ASN A 167 15.17 4.18 0.04
CA ASN A 167 13.89 4.63 -0.47
C ASN A 167 13.91 4.99 -1.97
N TYR A 168 15.10 5.10 -2.58
CA TYR A 168 15.26 5.51 -3.98
C TYR A 168 14.61 4.53 -4.95
N GLN A 169 14.69 3.22 -4.68
CA GLN A 169 14.03 2.18 -5.46
C GLN A 169 12.52 2.43 -5.65
N PHE A 170 11.83 2.91 -4.60
CA PHE A 170 10.39 3.18 -4.64
C PHE A 170 10.08 4.43 -5.46
N TYR A 171 10.94 5.45 -5.38
CA TYR A 171 10.83 6.61 -6.25
C TYR A 171 11.03 6.22 -7.73
N MET A 172 12.02 5.38 -8.04
CA MET A 172 12.23 4.88 -9.40
C MET A 172 11.03 4.07 -9.90
N TYR A 173 10.48 3.19 -9.07
CA TYR A 173 9.25 2.47 -9.39
C TYR A 173 8.09 3.42 -9.71
N PHE A 174 7.86 4.43 -8.86
CA PHE A 174 6.87 5.47 -9.10
C PHE A 174 7.07 6.20 -10.43
N LYS A 175 8.31 6.60 -10.75
CA LYS A 175 8.64 7.28 -12.02
C LYS A 175 8.33 6.43 -13.23
N LEU A 176 8.72 5.15 -13.21
CA LEU A 176 8.48 4.24 -14.32
C LEU A 176 6.99 3.96 -14.53
N ALA A 177 6.27 3.77 -13.43
CA ALA A 177 4.83 3.51 -13.48
C ALA A 177 4.00 4.73 -13.94
N THR A 178 4.55 5.94 -13.82
CA THR A 178 3.89 7.20 -14.22
C THR A 178 4.43 7.79 -15.52
N MET A 179 5.46 7.19 -16.11
CA MET A 179 5.98 7.60 -17.41
C MET A 179 4.96 7.29 -18.52
N PRO A 180 4.78 8.19 -19.51
CA PRO A 180 3.98 7.93 -20.70
C PRO A 180 4.75 7.02 -21.67
N ILE A 181 5.08 5.80 -21.24
CA ILE A 181 5.69 4.73 -22.04
C ILE A 181 4.59 3.73 -22.41
N GLN A 182 4.78 2.93 -23.47
CA GLN A 182 3.95 1.74 -23.71
C GLN A 182 3.91 0.90 -22.42
N ARG A 183 2.76 0.92 -21.75
CA ARG A 183 2.50 0.30 -20.43
C ARG A 183 3.12 -1.09 -20.26
N LYS A 184 3.10 -1.92 -21.31
CA LYS A 184 3.68 -3.27 -21.33
C LYS A 184 5.21 -3.30 -21.14
N VAL A 185 5.95 -2.35 -21.70
CA VAL A 185 7.41 -2.27 -21.55
C VAL A 185 7.77 -1.82 -20.14
N ALA A 186 7.06 -0.83 -19.61
CA ALA A 186 7.24 -0.38 -18.23
C ALA A 186 6.91 -1.51 -17.24
N GLU A 187 5.77 -2.21 -17.40
CA GLU A 187 5.34 -3.32 -16.55
C GLU A 187 6.35 -4.48 -16.55
N LYS A 188 6.86 -4.90 -17.72
CA LYS A 188 7.88 -5.97 -17.81
C LYS A 188 9.18 -5.57 -17.14
N THR A 189 9.64 -4.34 -17.34
CA THR A 189 10.89 -3.84 -16.74
C THR A 189 10.77 -3.69 -15.23
N ILE A 190 9.63 -3.18 -14.76
CA ILE A 190 9.29 -3.09 -13.33
C ILE A 190 9.25 -4.48 -12.69
N ALA A 191 8.56 -5.44 -13.32
CA ALA A 191 8.45 -6.80 -12.77
C ALA A 191 9.83 -7.45 -12.65
N ASN A 192 10.67 -7.33 -13.68
CA ASN A 192 12.06 -7.81 -13.62
C ASN A 192 12.87 -7.10 -12.54
N TYR A 193 12.72 -5.79 -12.38
CA TYR A 193 13.40 -5.04 -11.32
C TYR A 193 12.97 -5.51 -9.93
N LEU A 194 11.66 -5.58 -9.66
CA LEU A 194 11.12 -5.97 -8.35
C LEU A 194 11.41 -7.43 -7.98
N MET A 195 11.52 -8.33 -8.97
CA MET A 195 11.91 -9.73 -8.74
C MET A 195 13.37 -9.91 -8.38
N ASN A 196 14.25 -9.00 -8.83
CA ASN A 196 15.70 -9.11 -8.66
C ASN A 196 16.29 -8.07 -7.69
N ALA A 197 15.51 -7.09 -7.26
CA ALA A 197 15.91 -6.11 -6.25
C ALA A 197 16.17 -6.83 -4.91
N PRO A 198 17.39 -6.74 -4.35
CA PRO A 198 17.71 -7.49 -3.15
C PRO A 198 16.99 -6.89 -1.95
N LEU A 199 16.27 -7.76 -1.25
CA LEU A 199 15.26 -7.41 -0.24
C LEU A 199 15.79 -6.63 0.97
N HIS A 200 17.06 -6.81 1.32
CA HIS A 200 17.69 -6.08 2.41
C HIS A 200 19.20 -6.05 2.17
N VAL A 201 19.71 -4.95 1.63
CA VAL A 201 21.15 -4.70 1.68
C VAL A 201 21.32 -3.28 2.18
N LYS A 202 21.91 -3.12 3.38
CA LYS A 202 22.73 -1.93 3.64
C LYS A 202 23.85 -2.02 2.61
N LEU A 203 23.63 -1.43 1.44
CA LEU A 203 24.60 -1.44 0.35
C LEU A 203 25.82 -0.68 0.89
N THR A 204 26.91 -1.41 1.15
CA THR A 204 28.20 -0.77 1.34
C THR A 204 28.57 -0.07 0.03
N PRO A 205 29.38 1.01 0.06
CA PRO A 205 29.86 1.66 -1.15
C PRO A 205 30.42 0.66 -2.18
N GLU A 206 31.15 -0.37 -1.74
CA GLU A 206 31.66 -1.42 -2.65
C GLU A 206 30.56 -2.32 -3.25
N ALA A 207 29.42 -2.50 -2.57
CA ALA A 207 28.30 -3.30 -3.07
C ALA A 207 27.48 -2.57 -4.15
N LEU A 208 27.51 -1.22 -4.17
CA LEU A 208 26.99 -0.44 -5.29
C LEU A 208 27.89 -0.54 -6.53
N GLU A 209 29.19 -0.66 -6.32
CA GLU A 209 30.19 -0.80 -7.38
C GLU A 209 30.12 -2.17 -8.08
N LYS A 210 29.78 -3.22 -7.32
CA LYS A 210 29.88 -4.63 -7.76
C LYS A 210 28.66 -5.24 -8.47
N THR A 211 27.93 -4.48 -9.28
CA THR A 211 27.14 -5.06 -10.40
C THR A 211 25.97 -5.97 -9.99
N ASN A 212 24.77 -5.40 -10.00
CA ASN A 212 23.52 -6.00 -10.51
C ASN A 212 22.35 -5.03 -10.30
N ASN A 213 22.37 -4.26 -9.22
CA ASN A 213 21.40 -3.18 -9.00
C ASN A 213 21.69 -1.97 -9.87
N LEU A 214 22.96 -1.57 -9.99
CA LEU A 214 23.38 -0.43 -10.81
C LEU A 214 23.04 -0.65 -12.29
N GLN A 215 23.13 -1.88 -12.82
CA GLN A 215 22.70 -2.19 -14.19
C GLN A 215 21.18 -2.12 -14.37
N ALA A 216 20.39 -2.51 -13.37
CA ALA A 216 18.95 -2.31 -13.41
C ALA A 216 18.60 -0.81 -13.35
N TYR A 217 19.28 -0.03 -12.50
CA TYR A 217 19.13 1.43 -12.44
C TYR A 217 19.61 2.14 -13.72
N LEU A 218 20.72 1.70 -14.33
CA LEU A 218 21.20 2.19 -15.62
C LEU A 218 20.23 1.83 -16.73
N HIS A 219 19.65 0.62 -16.76
CA HIS A 219 18.62 0.28 -17.74
C HIS A 219 17.40 1.18 -17.62
N LEU A 220 17.02 1.59 -16.42
CA LEU A 220 15.90 2.50 -16.18
C LEU A 220 16.21 3.95 -16.58
N ASP A 221 17.42 4.44 -16.28
CA ASP A 221 17.88 5.77 -16.72
C ASP A 221 18.12 5.82 -18.25
N ILE A 222 18.63 4.73 -18.85
CA ILE A 222 18.77 4.56 -20.30
C ILE A 222 17.40 4.51 -20.97
N VAL A 223 16.42 3.75 -20.45
CA VAL A 223 15.05 3.74 -20.98
C VAL A 223 14.37 5.10 -20.82
N ALA A 224 14.61 5.80 -19.70
CA ALA A 224 14.11 7.15 -19.46
C ALA A 224 14.75 8.20 -20.39
N LYS A 225 16.02 8.02 -20.75
CA LYS A 225 16.74 8.88 -21.71
C LYS A 225 16.34 8.59 -23.15
N LEU A 226 16.25 7.32 -23.54
CA LEU A 226 15.82 6.89 -24.88
C LEU A 226 14.38 7.30 -25.20
N SER A 227 13.49 7.33 -24.20
CA SER A 227 12.11 7.81 -24.37
C SER A 227 11.95 9.33 -24.47
N ARG A 228 12.95 10.11 -24.05
CA ARG A 228 13.01 11.57 -24.32
C ARG A 228 13.52 11.85 -25.73
N ALA A 229 14.48 11.04 -26.20
CA ALA A 229 15.04 11.15 -27.55
C ALA A 229 14.07 10.72 -28.67
N SER A 230 12.98 10.02 -28.34
CA SER A 230 11.96 9.59 -29.32
C SER A 230 10.79 10.58 -29.47
N LYS A 231 10.92 11.80 -28.94
CA LYS A 231 9.91 12.88 -29.02
C LYS A 231 10.39 14.12 -29.79
N GLU A 232 11.58 14.05 -30.38
CA GLU A 232 12.08 14.97 -31.41
C GLU A 232 12.07 14.22 -32.75
#